data_AF-A0A9E6MP84-F1
#
_entry.id   AF-A0A9E6MP84-F1
#
_cell.length_a   1.000
_cell.length_b   1.000
_cell.length_c   1.000
_cell.angle_alpha   90.00
_cell.angle_beta   90.00
_cell.angle_gamma   90.00
#
_symmetry.space_group_name_H-M   'P 1'
#
loop_
_entity.id
_entity.type
_entity.pdbx_description
1 polymer ?
#
loop_
_entity_poly.entity_id
_entity_poly.type
_entity_poly.pdbx_seq_one_letter_code
_entity_poly.pdbx_strand_id
1 'polypeptide(L)'
;MTIYAEVFERKEVKYLVSSEQRACIERGATGRMEVDAFGKSRVTSLYYDTPDHLLIERSLDKPCYKEKLRVRWYGPAGADGFPRPDVCVFVELKKKFKGIVYKRRVSCTFAAAHVYLAGCSYEAAVRAYPLADEAAQQESLSPLSCQIAREIDAFMKRHGPLVPSMLVTCLRTAFTPVLAHGEARDAGHQDDVRITFDEDIAARDLMQVDAAWQEVSKSGQSVMEVKVAGPYGRWLLDAVAQAGARPTSFSKYGRAYRDLMEARRRESAARLGAAASPKAAAASSASASSPSRKARSAWSRLFPASVLSPRKKEKHCA
;
A
#
# COMPACT_ATOMS: atom_id res chain seq x y z
N MET A 1 -26.39 -27.55 -4.35
CA MET A 1 -26.15 -26.59 -3.24
C MET A 1 -24.65 -26.39 -3.13
N THR A 2 -24.12 -25.36 -3.77
CA THR A 2 -22.69 -25.02 -3.71
C THR A 2 -22.43 -24.39 -2.36
N ILE A 3 -21.78 -25.13 -1.48
CA ILE A 3 -21.39 -24.67 -0.15
C ILE A 3 -20.24 -23.69 -0.37
N TYR A 4 -20.56 -22.39 -0.44
CA TYR A 4 -19.53 -21.37 -0.31
C TYR A 4 -18.90 -21.56 1.07
N ALA A 5 -17.62 -21.90 1.14
CA ALA A 5 -16.86 -21.76 2.37
C ALA A 5 -16.72 -20.24 2.64
N GLU A 6 -17.74 -19.69 3.27
CA GLU A 6 -17.81 -18.34 3.78
C GLU A 6 -16.87 -18.22 5.00
N VAL A 7 -15.89 -17.32 4.92
CA VAL A 7 -14.88 -16.98 5.96
C VAL A 7 -13.65 -17.89 6.00
N PHE A 8 -12.60 -17.45 5.30
CA PHE A 8 -11.25 -18.01 5.38
C PHE A 8 -10.43 -17.26 6.45
N GLU A 9 -10.02 -17.91 7.54
CA GLU A 9 -9.16 -17.31 8.58
C GLU A 9 -7.70 -17.78 8.42
N ARG A 10 -6.81 -16.91 7.93
CA ARG A 10 -5.35 -17.16 7.94
C ARG A 10 -4.69 -16.47 9.12
N LYS A 11 -3.78 -17.15 9.79
CA LYS A 11 -2.82 -16.51 10.70
C LYS A 11 -1.72 -15.85 9.88
N GLU A 12 -1.53 -14.54 10.08
CA GLU A 12 -0.48 -13.74 9.45
C GLU A 12 0.52 -13.30 10.53
N VAL A 13 1.74 -13.84 10.50
CA VAL A 13 2.82 -13.48 11.41
C VAL A 13 3.95 -12.83 10.63
N LYS A 14 4.52 -11.77 11.21
CA LYS A 14 5.61 -11.00 10.62
C LYS A 14 6.88 -11.14 11.43
N TYR A 15 7.99 -11.07 10.72
CA TYR A 15 9.34 -11.10 11.27
C TYR A 15 10.15 -9.99 10.60
N LEU A 16 11.07 -9.39 11.33
CA LEU A 16 12.13 -8.58 10.76
C LEU A 16 13.38 -9.46 10.79
N VAL A 17 13.88 -9.83 9.61
CA VAL A 17 14.96 -10.79 9.46
C VAL A 17 16.16 -10.13 8.79
N SER A 18 17.38 -10.46 9.23
CA SER A 18 18.61 -10.10 8.51
C SER A 18 18.82 -10.99 7.28
N SER A 19 19.76 -10.62 6.41
CA SER A 19 20.19 -11.44 5.28
C SER A 19 20.59 -12.87 5.69
N GLU A 20 21.31 -13.03 6.80
CA GLU A 20 21.74 -14.34 7.31
C GLU A 20 20.55 -15.17 7.80
N GLN A 21 19.62 -14.54 8.53
CA GLN A 21 18.40 -15.18 9.01
C GLN A 21 17.50 -15.61 7.84
N ARG A 22 17.34 -14.74 6.84
CA ARG A 22 16.62 -15.06 5.61
C ARG A 22 17.23 -16.25 4.90
N ALA A 23 18.54 -16.26 4.69
CA ALA A 23 19.23 -17.37 4.04
C ALA A 23 19.05 -18.68 4.81
N CYS A 24 19.06 -18.64 6.14
CA CYS A 24 18.76 -19.80 6.98
C CYS A 24 17.33 -20.34 6.76
N ILE A 25 16.34 -19.45 6.71
CA ILE A 25 14.94 -19.81 6.50
C ILE A 25 14.72 -20.36 5.08
N GLU A 26 15.32 -19.74 4.06
CA GLU A 26 15.23 -20.20 2.67
C GLU A 26 15.87 -21.59 2.49
N ARG A 27 17.00 -21.88 3.18
CA ARG A 27 17.56 -23.24 3.23
C ARG A 27 16.57 -24.24 3.83
N GLY A 28 15.93 -23.90 4.95
CA GLY A 28 14.90 -24.75 5.56
C GLY A 28 13.65 -24.97 4.68
N ALA A 29 13.38 -24.04 3.76
CA ALA A 29 12.28 -24.12 2.80
C ALA A 29 12.62 -24.92 1.52
N THR A 30 13.87 -25.34 1.35
CA THR A 30 14.34 -26.03 0.14
C THR A 30 13.56 -27.34 -0.09
N GLY A 31 13.13 -27.55 -1.34
CA GLY A 31 12.32 -28.70 -1.75
C GLY A 31 10.87 -28.70 -1.25
N ARG A 32 10.44 -27.65 -0.55
CA ARG A 32 9.05 -27.47 -0.05
C ARG A 32 8.39 -26.23 -0.60
N MET A 33 9.17 -25.18 -0.81
CA MET A 33 8.70 -23.90 -1.31
C MET A 33 9.45 -23.54 -2.58
N GLU A 34 8.74 -22.94 -3.52
CA GLU A 34 9.30 -22.33 -4.74
C GLU A 34 8.87 -20.87 -4.83
N VAL A 35 9.64 -20.08 -5.58
CA VAL A 35 9.25 -18.70 -5.86
C VAL A 35 7.96 -18.72 -6.69
N ASP A 36 6.98 -17.89 -6.35
CA ASP A 36 5.72 -17.84 -7.07
C ASP A 36 5.91 -17.37 -8.53
N ALA A 37 4.88 -17.56 -9.38
CA ALA A 37 4.95 -17.21 -10.80
C ALA A 37 5.24 -15.72 -11.07
N PHE A 38 5.03 -14.85 -10.07
CA PHE A 38 5.35 -13.41 -10.14
C PHE A 38 6.71 -13.08 -9.51
N GLY A 39 7.46 -14.11 -9.10
CA GLY A 39 8.89 -14.07 -8.88
C GLY A 39 9.31 -13.07 -7.82
N LYS A 40 10.07 -12.09 -8.32
CA LYS A 40 10.40 -10.84 -7.64
C LYS A 40 9.62 -9.71 -8.28
N SER A 41 8.80 -9.04 -7.48
CA SER A 41 7.94 -7.95 -7.94
C SER A 41 8.17 -6.69 -7.13
N ARG A 42 8.31 -5.55 -7.80
CA ARG A 42 8.19 -4.24 -7.14
C ARG A 42 6.72 -4.01 -6.79
N VAL A 43 6.45 -3.77 -5.51
CA VAL A 43 5.11 -3.49 -5.00
C VAL A 43 5.11 -2.08 -4.46
N THR A 44 4.25 -1.22 -5.00
CA THR A 44 4.07 0.13 -4.49
C THR A 44 2.64 0.32 -4.03
N SER A 45 2.46 0.98 -2.89
CA SER A 45 1.16 1.30 -2.30
C SER A 45 1.12 2.78 -1.96
N LEU A 46 0.15 3.47 -2.55
CA LEU A 46 -0.24 4.83 -2.21
C LEU A 46 -1.28 4.77 -1.08
N TYR A 47 -0.93 5.24 0.11
CA TYR A 47 -1.84 5.32 1.24
C TYR A 47 -2.64 6.62 1.21
N TYR A 48 -3.92 6.52 1.57
CA TYR A 48 -4.78 7.67 1.76
C TYR A 48 -5.01 7.88 3.26
N ASP A 49 -5.01 9.14 3.67
CA ASP A 49 -5.23 9.54 5.06
C ASP A 49 -5.96 10.89 5.09
N THR A 50 -6.40 11.30 6.26
CA THR A 50 -6.86 12.67 6.49
C THR A 50 -5.68 13.65 6.35
N PRO A 51 -5.92 14.94 6.06
CA PRO A 51 -4.86 15.95 5.96
C PRO A 51 -3.96 16.05 7.20
N ASP A 52 -4.50 15.68 8.36
CA ASP A 52 -3.82 15.72 9.66
C ASP A 52 -3.37 14.32 10.13
N HIS A 53 -3.28 13.32 9.24
CA HIS A 53 -2.77 11.97 9.53
C HIS A 53 -3.53 11.18 10.62
N LEU A 54 -4.79 11.53 10.90
CA LEU A 54 -5.57 10.93 11.98
C LEU A 54 -5.75 9.41 11.85
N LEU A 55 -5.82 8.84 10.63
CA LEU A 55 -6.01 7.40 10.49
C LEU A 55 -4.76 6.63 10.88
N ILE A 56 -3.57 7.09 10.47
CA ILE A 56 -2.31 6.43 10.83
C ILE A 56 -1.97 6.60 12.29
N GLU A 57 -2.18 7.78 12.88
CA GLU A 57 -1.98 8.03 14.30
C GLU A 57 -2.85 7.09 15.14
N ARG A 58 -4.17 7.10 14.90
CA ARG A 58 -5.08 6.15 15.55
C ARG A 58 -4.69 4.70 15.27
N SER A 59 -4.17 4.37 14.08
CA SER A 59 -3.74 3.01 13.77
C SER A 59 -2.58 2.52 14.65
N LEU A 60 -1.69 3.44 15.04
CA LEU A 60 -0.50 3.20 15.86
C LEU A 60 -0.86 2.97 17.33
N ASP A 61 -1.96 3.54 17.82
CA ASP A 61 -2.53 3.27 19.15
C ASP A 61 -3.12 1.85 19.28
N LYS A 62 -3.19 1.12 18.16
CA LYS A 62 -3.72 -0.25 18.07
C LYS A 62 -5.14 -0.40 18.67
N PRO A 63 -6.11 0.45 18.28
CA PRO A 63 -7.49 0.34 18.74
C PRO A 63 -8.12 -0.99 18.32
N CYS A 64 -9.24 -1.32 18.98
CA CYS A 64 -10.01 -2.52 18.67
C CYS A 64 -10.50 -2.55 17.22
N TYR A 65 -10.74 -1.38 16.62
CA TYR A 65 -11.15 -1.20 15.23
C TYR A 65 -10.25 -0.20 14.51
N LYS A 66 -9.75 -0.56 13.34
CA LYS A 66 -9.01 0.34 12.45
C LYS A 66 -9.14 -0.01 10.99
N GLU A 67 -9.03 1.00 10.15
CA GLU A 67 -9.18 0.88 8.70
C GLU A 67 -8.01 1.54 7.98
N LYS A 68 -7.72 1.09 6.76
CA LYS A 68 -6.70 1.68 5.87
C LYS A 68 -7.17 1.59 4.43
N LEU A 69 -7.10 2.69 3.72
CA LEU A 69 -7.31 2.75 2.28
C LEU A 69 -5.96 2.93 1.57
N ARG A 70 -5.77 2.20 0.48
CA ARG A 70 -4.59 2.36 -0.37
C ARG A 70 -4.90 2.00 -1.81
N VAL A 71 -4.16 2.60 -2.73
CA VAL A 71 -4.06 2.15 -4.13
C VAL A 71 -2.74 1.41 -4.27
N ARG A 72 -2.78 0.17 -4.75
CA ARG A 72 -1.61 -0.69 -4.91
C ARG A 72 -1.42 -1.09 -6.36
N TRP A 73 -0.19 -1.09 -6.83
CA TRP A 73 0.17 -1.63 -8.14
C TRP A 73 1.46 -2.45 -8.05
N TYR A 74 1.71 -3.18 -9.12
CA TYR A 74 2.89 -4.02 -9.30
C TYR A 74 3.68 -3.53 -10.51
N GLY A 75 5.00 -3.64 -10.43
CA GLY A 75 5.90 -3.26 -11.51
C GLY A 75 6.47 -1.84 -11.37
N PRO A 76 7.02 -1.30 -12.47
CA PRO A 76 7.76 -0.05 -12.44
C PRO A 76 6.84 1.15 -12.17
N ALA A 77 7.44 2.22 -11.65
CA ALA A 77 6.85 3.53 -11.53
C ALA A 77 7.75 4.55 -12.24
N GLY A 78 7.20 5.67 -12.67
CA GLY A 78 7.94 6.80 -13.20
C GLY A 78 8.84 7.45 -12.14
N ALA A 79 9.61 8.45 -12.55
CA ALA A 79 10.51 9.20 -11.66
C ALA A 79 9.75 9.91 -10.51
N ASP A 80 8.48 10.23 -10.74
CA ASP A 80 7.55 10.78 -9.75
C ASP A 80 7.07 9.75 -8.71
N GLY A 81 7.32 8.46 -8.94
CA GLY A 81 6.89 7.36 -8.09
C GLY A 81 5.49 6.81 -8.41
N PHE A 82 4.85 7.23 -9.52
CA PHE A 82 3.52 6.77 -9.92
C PHE A 82 3.58 5.86 -11.16
N PRO A 83 2.62 4.93 -11.34
CA PRO A 83 2.58 4.10 -12.53
C PRO A 83 2.02 4.91 -13.72
N ARG A 84 2.14 4.37 -14.93
CA ARG A 84 1.45 4.96 -16.08
C ARG A 84 -0.08 4.90 -15.90
N PRO A 85 -0.85 5.82 -16.52
CA PRO A 85 -2.30 5.90 -16.35
C PRO A 85 -3.08 4.62 -16.71
N ASP A 86 -2.58 3.84 -17.67
CA ASP A 86 -3.15 2.59 -18.19
C ASP A 86 -2.90 1.36 -17.31
N VAL A 87 -1.98 1.46 -16.34
CA VAL A 87 -1.59 0.33 -15.49
C VAL A 87 -2.76 -0.10 -14.61
N CYS A 88 -2.99 -1.43 -14.53
CA CYS A 88 -3.94 -2.01 -13.60
C CYS A 88 -3.47 -1.82 -12.15
N VAL A 89 -4.34 -1.24 -11.34
CA VAL A 89 -4.13 -1.00 -9.91
C VAL A 89 -5.27 -1.58 -9.10
N PHE A 90 -5.02 -1.77 -7.81
CA PHE A 90 -5.99 -2.28 -6.83
C PHE A 90 -6.29 -1.21 -5.80
N VAL A 91 -7.53 -0.74 -5.73
CA VAL A 91 -8.00 0.10 -4.64
C VAL A 91 -8.41 -0.84 -3.50
N GLU A 92 -7.65 -0.85 -2.41
CA GLU A 92 -7.79 -1.81 -1.32
C GLU A 92 -8.25 -1.13 -0.03
N LEU A 93 -9.33 -1.64 0.56
CA LEU A 93 -9.80 -1.31 1.90
C LEU A 93 -9.48 -2.45 2.86
N LYS A 94 -8.62 -2.16 3.85
CA LYS A 94 -8.26 -3.10 4.92
C LYS A 94 -8.89 -2.65 6.23
N LYS A 95 -9.77 -3.47 6.80
CA LYS A 95 -10.39 -3.29 8.12
C LYS A 95 -9.77 -4.29 9.09
N LYS A 96 -9.56 -3.89 10.35
CA LYS A 96 -9.15 -4.79 11.42
C LYS A 96 -10.05 -4.57 12.63
N PHE A 97 -10.76 -5.59 13.06
CA PHE A 97 -11.68 -5.58 14.21
C PHE A 97 -11.34 -6.71 15.16
N LYS A 98 -11.09 -6.39 16.44
CA LYS A 98 -10.74 -7.37 17.50
C LYS A 98 -9.69 -8.40 17.06
N GLY A 99 -8.66 -7.96 16.32
CA GLY A 99 -7.60 -8.83 15.84
C GLY A 99 -7.82 -9.39 14.42
N ILE A 100 -9.08 -9.56 14.00
CA ILE A 100 -9.47 -10.13 12.71
C ILE A 100 -9.31 -9.08 11.61
N VAL A 101 -8.76 -9.48 10.46
CA VAL A 101 -8.50 -8.61 9.32
C VAL A 101 -9.43 -8.95 8.17
N TYR A 102 -10.13 -7.94 7.66
CA TYR A 102 -10.94 -8.02 6.45
C TYR A 102 -10.29 -7.16 5.37
N LYS A 103 -10.11 -7.71 4.17
CA LYS A 103 -9.54 -6.98 3.03
C LYS A 103 -10.48 -7.12 1.84
N ARG A 104 -10.90 -5.99 1.29
CA ARG A 104 -11.68 -5.93 0.06
C ARG A 104 -10.94 -5.04 -0.94
N ARG A 105 -11.07 -5.34 -2.23
CA ARG A 105 -10.42 -4.55 -3.27
C ARG A 105 -11.21 -4.57 -4.56
N VAL A 106 -11.04 -3.52 -5.33
CA VAL A 106 -11.46 -3.44 -6.73
C VAL A 106 -10.25 -3.20 -7.61
N SER A 107 -10.25 -3.73 -8.83
CA SER A 107 -9.24 -3.46 -9.85
C SER A 107 -9.73 -2.39 -10.81
N CYS A 108 -8.84 -1.53 -11.30
CA CYS A 108 -9.13 -0.57 -12.36
C CYS A 108 -7.82 -0.01 -12.92
N THR A 109 -7.87 0.82 -13.95
CA THR A 109 -6.69 1.57 -14.39
C THR A 109 -6.28 2.60 -13.34
N PHE A 110 -5.01 3.02 -13.32
CA PHE A 110 -4.55 4.08 -12.42
C PHE A 110 -5.31 5.40 -12.67
N ALA A 111 -5.62 5.71 -13.93
CA ALA A 111 -6.47 6.85 -14.29
C ALA A 111 -7.89 6.75 -13.67
N ALA A 112 -8.54 5.59 -13.78
CA ALA A 112 -9.85 5.37 -13.15
C ALA A 112 -9.77 5.52 -11.63
N ALA A 113 -8.78 4.90 -10.98
CA ALA A 113 -8.60 5.00 -9.53
C ALA A 113 -8.43 6.45 -9.08
N HIS A 114 -7.67 7.25 -9.84
CA HIS A 114 -7.44 8.66 -9.55
C HIS A 114 -8.75 9.47 -9.55
N VAL A 115 -9.53 9.40 -10.64
CA VAL A 115 -10.79 10.17 -10.75
C VAL A 115 -11.88 9.64 -9.81
N TYR A 116 -11.91 8.34 -9.53
CA TYR A 116 -12.79 7.73 -8.56
C TYR A 116 -12.54 8.29 -7.15
N LEU A 117 -11.29 8.24 -6.68
CA LEU A 117 -10.93 8.74 -5.35
C LEU A 117 -10.97 10.28 -5.25
N ALA A 118 -11.10 10.98 -6.39
CA ALA A 118 -11.36 12.41 -6.46
C ALA A 118 -12.86 12.77 -6.46
N GLY A 119 -13.76 11.80 -6.41
CA GLY A 119 -15.21 12.00 -6.24
C GLY A 119 -16.10 11.58 -7.42
N CYS A 120 -15.52 11.05 -8.51
CA CYS A 120 -16.32 10.39 -9.54
C CYS A 120 -16.89 9.06 -9.00
N SER A 121 -18.03 8.58 -9.51
CA SER A 121 -18.46 7.22 -9.16
C SER A 121 -17.50 6.19 -9.75
N TYR A 122 -17.31 5.08 -9.04
CA TYR A 122 -16.39 4.02 -9.47
C TYR A 122 -16.76 3.46 -10.85
N GLU A 123 -18.04 3.19 -11.09
CA GLU A 123 -18.51 2.64 -12.36
C GLU A 123 -18.33 3.63 -13.52
N ALA A 124 -18.48 4.94 -13.28
CA ALA A 124 -18.22 5.95 -14.31
C ALA A 124 -16.71 6.05 -14.60
N ALA A 125 -15.87 6.04 -13.57
CA ALA A 125 -14.42 6.06 -13.70
C ALA A 125 -13.89 4.86 -14.51
N VAL A 126 -14.34 3.65 -14.19
CA VAL A 126 -13.93 2.41 -14.87
C VAL A 126 -14.42 2.35 -16.32
N ARG A 127 -15.59 2.93 -16.63
CA ARG A 127 -16.07 3.04 -18.02
C ARG A 127 -15.30 4.10 -18.82
N ALA A 128 -14.90 5.19 -18.19
CA ALA A 128 -14.14 6.26 -18.85
C ALA A 128 -12.70 5.84 -19.15
N TYR A 129 -12.10 5.01 -18.30
CA TYR A 129 -10.72 4.55 -18.42
C TYR A 129 -10.65 3.01 -18.29
N PRO A 130 -11.10 2.27 -19.32
CA PRO A 130 -11.20 0.83 -19.27
C PRO A 130 -9.83 0.15 -19.21
N LEU A 131 -9.78 -1.01 -18.54
CA LEU A 131 -8.66 -1.94 -18.63
C LEU A 131 -8.58 -2.53 -20.03
N ALA A 132 -7.36 -2.79 -20.51
CA ALA A 132 -7.13 -3.44 -21.81
C ALA A 132 -7.54 -4.92 -21.81
N ASP A 133 -7.41 -5.59 -20.66
CA ASP A 133 -7.86 -6.96 -20.48
C ASP A 133 -9.38 -7.00 -20.25
N GLU A 134 -10.11 -7.62 -21.18
CA GLU A 134 -11.58 -7.62 -21.18
C GLU A 134 -12.17 -8.36 -19.97
N ALA A 135 -11.56 -9.46 -19.56
CA ALA A 135 -12.00 -10.24 -18.40
C ALA A 135 -11.86 -9.42 -17.11
N ALA A 136 -10.71 -8.74 -16.92
CA ALA A 136 -10.49 -7.84 -15.80
C ALA A 136 -11.40 -6.62 -15.86
N GLN A 137 -11.70 -6.08 -17.05
CA GLN A 137 -12.65 -4.98 -17.22
C GLN A 137 -14.06 -5.40 -16.81
N GLN A 138 -14.52 -6.58 -17.24
CA GLN A 138 -15.82 -7.12 -16.85
C GLN A 138 -15.88 -7.39 -15.34
N GLU A 139 -14.85 -8.00 -14.76
CA GLU A 139 -14.77 -8.24 -13.32
C GLU A 139 -14.76 -6.93 -12.51
N SER A 140 -14.09 -5.89 -13.03
CA SER A 140 -14.06 -4.57 -12.40
C SER A 140 -15.44 -3.91 -12.34
N LEU A 141 -16.38 -4.31 -13.20
CA LEU A 141 -17.78 -3.86 -13.23
C LEU A 141 -18.77 -4.91 -12.72
N SER A 142 -18.28 -6.01 -12.13
CA SER A 142 -19.15 -7.04 -11.56
C SER A 142 -20.01 -6.49 -10.41
N PRO A 143 -21.17 -7.10 -10.10
CA PRO A 143 -21.98 -6.70 -8.95
C PRO A 143 -21.19 -6.69 -7.62
N LEU A 144 -20.26 -7.65 -7.46
CA LEU A 144 -19.38 -7.72 -6.30
C LEU A 144 -18.39 -6.55 -6.26
N SER A 145 -17.72 -6.24 -7.37
CA SER A 145 -16.81 -5.09 -7.44
C SER A 145 -17.54 -3.77 -7.15
N CYS A 146 -18.74 -3.58 -7.70
CA CYS A 146 -19.56 -2.40 -7.40
C CYS A 146 -19.98 -2.35 -5.92
N GLN A 147 -20.29 -3.49 -5.30
CA GLN A 147 -20.60 -3.57 -3.86
C GLN A 147 -19.37 -3.22 -3.00
N ILE A 148 -18.17 -3.65 -3.39
CA ILE A 148 -16.91 -3.28 -2.72
C ILE A 148 -16.63 -1.79 -2.89
N ALA A 149 -16.86 -1.21 -4.07
CA ALA A 149 -16.70 0.22 -4.31
C ALA A 149 -17.58 1.05 -3.36
N ARG A 150 -18.86 0.66 -3.18
CA ARG A 150 -19.76 1.32 -2.21
C ARG A 150 -19.25 1.23 -0.77
N GLU A 151 -18.57 0.15 -0.39
CA GLU A 151 -17.92 0.08 0.93
C GLU A 151 -16.75 1.08 1.06
N ILE A 152 -16.01 1.30 -0.03
CA ILE A 152 -14.94 2.30 -0.09
C ILE A 152 -15.55 3.71 -0.04
N ASP A 153 -16.64 3.99 -0.76
CA ASP A 153 -17.38 5.26 -0.70
C ASP A 153 -17.84 5.57 0.73
N ALA A 154 -18.42 4.57 1.41
CA ALA A 154 -18.84 4.72 2.80
C ALA A 154 -17.67 5.02 3.74
N PHE A 155 -16.50 4.41 3.49
CA PHE A 155 -15.26 4.71 4.22
C PHE A 155 -14.79 6.16 3.97
N MET A 156 -14.74 6.60 2.71
CA MET A 156 -14.35 7.97 2.36
C MET A 156 -15.29 8.99 2.99
N LYS A 157 -16.61 8.76 2.92
CA LYS A 157 -17.62 9.62 3.55
C LYS A 157 -17.46 9.71 5.06
N ARG A 158 -17.11 8.62 5.74
CA ARG A 158 -16.96 8.57 7.21
C ARG A 158 -15.76 9.35 7.72
N HIS A 159 -14.63 9.28 7.02
CA HIS A 159 -13.36 9.84 7.51
C HIS A 159 -13.06 11.25 6.99
N GLY A 160 -13.96 11.82 6.19
CA GLY A 160 -13.80 13.17 5.64
C GLY A 160 -12.91 13.20 4.38
N PRO A 161 -12.45 14.38 3.94
CA PRO A 161 -11.65 14.48 2.73
C PRO A 161 -10.35 13.72 2.91
N LEU A 162 -10.21 12.61 2.20
CA LEU A 162 -8.97 11.84 2.19
C LEU A 162 -8.05 12.41 1.14
N VAL A 163 -6.79 12.57 1.51
CA VAL A 163 -5.73 12.97 0.60
C VAL A 163 -4.70 11.86 0.48
N PRO A 164 -4.00 11.79 -0.65
CA PRO A 164 -2.90 10.85 -0.80
C PRO A 164 -1.77 11.26 0.16
N SER A 165 -1.45 10.36 1.10
CA SER A 165 -0.56 10.65 2.21
C SER A 165 0.87 10.22 1.95
N MET A 166 1.07 8.98 1.50
CA MET A 166 2.42 8.41 1.40
C MET A 166 2.50 7.33 0.34
N LEU A 167 3.55 7.36 -0.47
CA LEU A 167 3.97 6.21 -1.27
C LEU A 167 4.85 5.30 -0.42
N VAL A 168 4.60 4.01 -0.48
CA VAL A 168 5.46 2.99 0.14
C VAL A 168 5.76 1.93 -0.90
N THR A 169 7.03 1.72 -1.20
CA THR A 169 7.50 0.71 -2.15
C THR A 169 8.34 -0.35 -1.45
N CYS A 170 8.39 -1.56 -2.01
CA CYS A 170 9.32 -2.61 -1.62
C CYS A 170 9.56 -3.57 -2.78
N LEU A 171 10.70 -4.27 -2.76
CA LEU A 171 10.95 -5.42 -3.59
C LEU A 171 10.46 -6.68 -2.86
N ARG A 172 9.50 -7.38 -3.45
CA ARG A 172 8.89 -8.56 -2.86
C ARG A 172 9.38 -9.82 -3.55
N THR A 173 9.91 -10.76 -2.76
CA THR A 173 10.04 -12.17 -3.16
C THR A 173 8.90 -12.94 -2.50
N ALA A 174 8.09 -13.65 -3.28
CA ALA A 174 6.99 -14.45 -2.75
C ALA A 174 7.23 -15.94 -3.01
N PHE A 175 6.98 -16.76 -2.00
CA PHE A 175 7.12 -18.20 -2.05
C PHE A 175 5.78 -18.88 -1.82
N THR A 176 5.53 -19.92 -2.59
CA THR A 176 4.37 -20.82 -2.48
C THR A 176 4.87 -22.27 -2.38
N PRO A 177 4.08 -23.22 -1.88
CA PRO A 177 4.52 -24.60 -1.82
C PRO A 177 4.79 -25.17 -3.21
N VAL A 178 5.74 -26.09 -3.27
CA VAL A 178 5.98 -26.92 -4.46
C VAL A 178 4.83 -27.92 -4.55
N LEU A 179 4.17 -27.96 -5.70
CA LEU A 179 3.11 -28.94 -5.96
C LEU A 179 3.71 -30.30 -6.32
N ALA A 180 3.00 -31.39 -6.00
CA ALA A 180 3.38 -32.70 -6.52
C ALA A 180 3.16 -32.76 -8.05
N HIS A 181 3.93 -33.61 -8.74
CA HIS A 181 3.84 -33.74 -10.19
C HIS A 181 2.41 -34.11 -10.63
N GLY A 182 1.80 -33.25 -11.45
CA GLY A 182 0.46 -33.45 -12.01
C GLY A 182 -0.67 -32.77 -11.24
N GLU A 183 -0.40 -32.16 -10.08
CA GLU A 183 -1.39 -31.34 -9.37
C GLU A 183 -1.46 -29.94 -10.00
N ALA A 184 -2.64 -29.57 -10.51
CA ALA A 184 -2.90 -28.18 -10.87
C ALA A 184 -3.07 -27.36 -9.58
N ARG A 185 -2.61 -26.11 -9.58
CA ARG A 185 -3.02 -25.14 -8.54
C ARG A 185 -4.50 -24.86 -8.75
N ASP A 186 -5.38 -25.69 -8.22
CA ASP A 186 -6.77 -25.29 -8.11
C ASP A 186 -6.81 -24.02 -7.28
N ALA A 187 -7.47 -22.98 -7.77
CA ALA A 187 -7.64 -21.72 -7.07
C ALA A 187 -8.31 -21.89 -5.67
N GLY A 188 -8.81 -23.10 -5.38
CA GLY A 188 -9.35 -23.58 -4.11
C GLY A 188 -8.37 -24.27 -3.15
N HIS A 189 -7.13 -24.65 -3.56
CA HIS A 189 -6.08 -25.12 -2.64
C HIS A 189 -5.47 -23.92 -1.89
N GLN A 190 -6.30 -23.31 -1.05
CA GLN A 190 -6.04 -22.08 -0.31
C GLN A 190 -5.46 -22.35 1.09
N ASP A 191 -5.26 -23.62 1.46
CA ASP A 191 -4.82 -24.03 2.80
C ASP A 191 -3.29 -24.05 3.00
N ASP A 192 -2.57 -23.63 1.97
CA ASP A 192 -1.13 -23.71 1.89
C ASP A 192 -0.38 -22.53 2.53
N VAL A 193 0.80 -22.84 3.07
CA VAL A 193 1.72 -21.84 3.63
C VAL A 193 2.22 -20.92 2.52
N ARG A 194 2.08 -19.60 2.72
CA ARG A 194 2.68 -18.58 1.85
C ARG A 194 3.67 -17.75 2.64
N ILE A 195 4.88 -17.59 2.09
CA ILE A 195 5.93 -16.76 2.69
C ILE A 195 6.24 -15.63 1.72
N THR A 196 6.40 -14.41 2.23
CA THR A 196 6.91 -13.29 1.42
C THR A 196 8.02 -12.57 2.17
N PHE A 197 9.07 -12.19 1.45
CA PHE A 197 10.13 -11.30 1.92
C PHE A 197 9.98 -9.97 1.21
N ASP A 198 9.81 -8.89 1.98
CA ASP A 198 9.82 -7.53 1.47
C ASP A 198 11.13 -6.83 1.84
N GLU A 199 11.89 -6.44 0.84
CA GLU A 199 13.19 -5.75 0.91
C GLU A 199 13.10 -4.34 0.34
N ASP A 200 14.15 -3.55 0.55
CA ASP A 200 14.30 -2.19 0.02
C ASP A 200 13.04 -1.35 0.26
N ILE A 201 12.50 -1.45 1.48
CA ILE A 201 11.27 -0.76 1.83
C ILE A 201 11.61 0.72 1.93
N ALA A 202 11.04 1.50 1.02
CA ALA A 202 11.20 2.95 0.99
C ALA A 202 9.83 3.63 0.99
N ALA A 203 9.79 4.84 1.52
CA ALA A 203 8.59 5.66 1.54
C ALA A 203 8.85 7.09 1.11
N ARG A 204 7.83 7.73 0.53
CA ARG A 204 7.85 9.14 0.15
C ARG A 204 6.59 9.80 0.67
N ASP A 205 6.77 10.87 1.45
CA ASP A 205 5.67 11.70 1.94
C ASP A 205 5.09 12.53 0.79
N LEU A 206 3.78 12.45 0.57
CA LEU A 206 3.09 13.22 -0.48
C LEU A 206 2.38 14.44 0.07
N MET A 207 2.30 14.60 1.39
CA MET A 207 1.73 15.80 2.02
C MET A 207 2.76 16.93 2.10
N GLN A 208 4.03 16.64 1.86
CA GLN A 208 5.10 17.61 1.71
C GLN A 208 5.51 17.76 0.24
N VAL A 209 5.71 19.01 -0.18
CA VAL A 209 6.20 19.34 -1.52
C VAL A 209 7.65 18.86 -1.65
N ASP A 210 7.96 18.18 -2.75
CA ASP A 210 9.31 17.70 -3.11
C ASP A 210 10.00 16.82 -2.07
N ALA A 211 9.22 16.09 -1.25
CA ALA A 211 9.80 15.14 -0.31
C ALA A 211 10.61 14.05 -1.04
N ALA A 212 11.80 13.77 -0.52
CA ALA A 212 12.65 12.69 -0.99
C ALA A 212 12.13 11.31 -0.54
N TRP A 213 12.58 10.26 -1.21
CA TRP A 213 12.40 8.89 -0.72
C TRP A 213 13.26 8.65 0.52
N GLN A 214 12.68 7.97 1.51
CA GLN A 214 13.33 7.62 2.76
C GLN A 214 13.29 6.10 2.95
N GLU A 215 14.40 5.55 3.41
CA GLU A 215 14.53 4.13 3.75
C GLU A 215 13.74 3.82 5.04
N VAL A 216 12.93 2.76 5.01
CA VAL A 216 12.04 2.34 6.12
C VAL A 216 12.53 1.04 6.78
N SER A 217 13.13 0.15 6.00
CA SER A 217 13.86 -1.02 6.47
C SER A 217 15.34 -0.82 6.23
N LYS A 218 16.20 -1.12 7.21
CA LYS A 218 17.65 -1.01 7.00
C LYS A 218 18.11 -1.94 5.87
N SER A 219 19.13 -1.51 5.15
CA SER A 219 19.86 -2.34 4.19
C SER A 219 20.25 -3.68 4.82
N GLY A 220 20.03 -4.77 4.07
CA GLY A 220 20.24 -6.14 4.55
C GLY A 220 19.16 -6.67 5.52
N GLN A 221 18.04 -5.93 5.71
CA GLN A 221 16.87 -6.45 6.43
C GLN A 221 15.69 -6.67 5.48
N SER A 222 14.95 -7.76 5.72
CA SER A 222 13.68 -8.03 5.06
C SER A 222 12.54 -8.12 6.08
N VAL A 223 11.35 -7.67 5.69
CA VAL A 223 10.14 -8.00 6.43
C VAL A 223 9.58 -9.30 5.86
N MET A 224 9.75 -10.38 6.60
CA MET A 224 9.14 -11.66 6.28
C MET A 224 7.71 -11.71 6.79
N GLU A 225 6.77 -12.14 5.96
CA GLU A 225 5.38 -12.37 6.31
C GLU A 225 5.01 -13.82 5.97
N VAL A 226 4.56 -14.57 6.97
CA VAL A 226 4.11 -15.95 6.84
C VAL A 226 2.59 -15.98 6.99
N LYS A 227 1.90 -16.60 6.03
CA LYS A 227 0.46 -16.82 6.03
C LYS A 227 0.16 -18.30 5.98
N VAL A 228 -0.58 -18.81 6.95
CA VAL A 228 -1.00 -20.22 7.01
C VAL A 228 -2.48 -20.30 7.38
N ALA A 229 -3.21 -21.23 6.79
CA ALA A 229 -4.62 -21.51 7.11
C ALA A 229 -4.78 -22.41 8.34
N GLY A 230 -3.76 -23.22 8.66
CA GLY A 230 -3.71 -24.12 9.81
C GLY A 230 -2.47 -23.91 10.71
N PRO A 231 -2.05 -24.95 11.47
CA PRO A 231 -0.82 -24.89 12.26
C PRO A 231 0.42 -24.79 11.37
N TYR A 232 1.50 -24.23 11.91
CA TYR A 232 2.77 -24.18 11.21
C TYR A 232 3.32 -25.59 10.99
N GLY A 233 3.74 -25.89 9.76
CA GLY A 233 4.52 -27.10 9.50
C GLY A 233 5.79 -27.11 10.35
N ARG A 234 6.14 -28.29 10.90
CA ARG A 234 7.31 -28.44 11.80
C ARG A 234 8.59 -27.88 11.19
N TRP A 235 8.81 -28.11 9.90
CA TRP A 235 9.96 -27.59 9.16
C TRP A 235 10.09 -26.06 9.24
N LEU A 236 8.96 -25.34 9.22
CA LEU A 236 8.95 -23.88 9.24
C LEU A 236 9.23 -23.35 10.65
N LEU A 237 8.69 -24.03 11.66
CA LEU A 237 9.02 -23.74 13.06
C LEU A 237 10.51 -23.94 13.32
N ASP A 238 11.06 -25.08 12.88
CA ASP A 238 12.48 -25.39 13.04
C ASP A 238 13.36 -24.38 12.28
N ALA A 239 13.01 -24.03 11.04
CA ALA A 239 13.75 -23.05 10.24
C ALA A 239 13.75 -21.64 10.89
N VAL A 240 12.60 -21.19 11.39
CA VAL A 240 12.48 -19.89 12.09
C VAL A 240 13.24 -19.91 13.42
N ALA A 241 13.19 -21.02 14.16
CA ALA A 241 13.89 -21.20 15.42
C ALA A 241 15.41 -21.24 15.23
N GLN A 242 15.91 -22.00 14.25
CA GLN A 242 17.34 -22.07 13.90
C GLN A 242 17.88 -20.71 13.45
N ALA A 243 17.07 -19.93 12.73
CA ALA A 243 17.44 -18.56 12.35
C ALA A 243 17.39 -17.57 13.54
N GLY A 244 16.89 -17.96 14.71
CA GLY A 244 16.67 -17.07 15.84
C GLY A 244 15.67 -15.94 15.55
N ALA A 245 14.80 -16.11 14.54
CA ALA A 245 13.87 -15.08 14.10
C ALA A 245 12.66 -15.01 15.05
N ARG A 246 12.36 -13.80 15.57
CA ARG A 246 11.25 -13.59 16.50
C ARG A 246 10.08 -12.86 15.83
N PRO A 247 8.83 -13.25 16.13
CA PRO A 247 7.65 -12.51 15.68
C PRO A 247 7.70 -11.04 16.10
N THR A 248 7.31 -10.14 15.20
CA THR A 248 7.24 -8.70 15.46
C THR A 248 6.02 -8.06 14.82
N SER A 249 5.54 -6.96 15.40
CA SER A 249 4.52 -6.14 14.75
C SER A 249 5.18 -5.13 13.81
N PHE A 250 5.11 -5.37 12.50
CA PHE A 250 5.61 -4.43 11.49
C PHE A 250 4.48 -3.92 10.58
N SER A 251 4.35 -2.59 10.47
CA SER A 251 3.44 -1.92 9.54
C SER A 251 4.27 -0.95 8.70
N LYS A 252 4.47 -1.24 7.41
CA LYS A 252 5.29 -0.39 6.52
C LYS A 252 4.89 1.08 6.60
N TYR A 253 3.59 1.37 6.44
CA TYR A 253 3.05 2.74 6.56
C TYR A 253 3.24 3.34 7.95
N GLY A 254 3.07 2.54 9.01
CA GLY A 254 3.21 3.05 10.39
C GLY A 254 4.67 3.24 10.81
N ARG A 255 5.59 2.49 10.22
CA ARG A 255 7.03 2.69 10.41
C ARG A 255 7.47 3.94 9.66
N ALA A 256 7.12 4.04 8.38
CA ALA A 256 7.41 5.20 7.55
C ALA A 256 6.87 6.52 8.15
N TYR A 257 5.63 6.52 8.65
CA TYR A 257 5.08 7.68 9.34
C TYR A 257 5.87 8.07 10.60
N ARG A 258 6.29 7.10 11.43
CA ARG A 258 7.10 7.39 12.63
C ARG A 258 8.47 7.95 12.28
N ASP A 259 9.15 7.34 11.31
CA ASP A 259 10.46 7.79 10.84
C ASP A 259 10.36 9.23 10.28
N LEU A 260 9.30 9.53 9.52
CA LEU A 260 8.97 10.87 9.04
C LEU A 260 8.75 11.88 10.19
N MET A 261 7.94 11.53 11.19
CA MET A 261 7.66 12.42 12.32
C MET A 261 8.91 12.68 13.17
N GLU A 262 9.78 11.69 13.32
CA GLU A 262 11.08 11.87 13.98
C GLU A 262 12.00 12.82 13.18
N ALA A 263 12.08 12.66 11.86
CA ALA A 263 12.85 13.56 11.00
C ALA A 263 12.35 15.00 11.12
N ARG A 264 11.03 15.22 11.05
CA ARG A 264 10.41 16.55 11.22
C ARG A 264 10.68 17.17 12.59
N ARG A 265 10.66 16.36 13.66
CA ARG A 265 11.02 16.84 15.01
C ARG A 265 12.49 17.27 15.08
N ARG A 266 13.42 16.50 14.49
CA ARG A 266 14.84 16.87 14.43
C ARG A 266 15.07 18.17 13.67
N GLU A 267 14.44 18.33 12.50
CA GLU A 267 14.51 19.57 11.71
C GLU A 267 13.95 20.78 12.47
N SER A 268 12.81 20.62 13.15
CA SER A 268 12.19 21.70 13.94
C SER A 268 13.06 22.10 15.13
N ALA A 269 13.63 21.12 15.85
CA ALA A 269 14.55 21.38 16.96
C ALA A 269 15.83 22.09 16.49
N ALA A 270 16.39 21.69 15.34
CA ALA A 270 17.55 22.35 14.74
C ALA A 270 17.25 23.82 14.36
N ARG A 271 16.06 24.10 13.80
CA ARG A 271 15.63 25.48 13.48
C ARG A 271 15.46 26.35 14.73
N LEU A 272 14.84 25.82 15.79
CA LEU A 272 14.68 26.53 17.05
C LEU A 272 16.03 26.77 17.74
N GLY A 273 16.95 25.79 17.71
CA GLY A 273 18.31 25.94 18.22
C GLY A 273 19.14 26.97 17.44
N ALA A 274 18.97 27.05 16.11
CA ALA A 274 19.61 28.06 15.28
C ALA A 274 19.04 29.47 15.53
N ALA A 275 17.73 29.59 15.76
CA ALA A 275 17.07 30.86 16.09
C ALA A 275 17.42 31.38 17.51
N ALA A 276 17.81 30.50 18.43
CA ALA A 276 18.24 30.84 19.78
C ALA A 276 19.73 31.25 19.89
N SER A 277 20.48 31.27 18.78
CA SER A 277 21.88 31.70 18.77
C SER A 277 21.99 33.23 18.65
N PRO A 278 22.76 33.96 19.50
CA PRO A 278 22.64 35.42 19.64
C PRO A 278 23.14 36.27 18.46
N LYS A 279 23.51 35.66 17.33
CA LYS A 279 24.16 36.35 16.20
C LYS A 279 23.24 36.79 15.06
N ALA A 280 21.92 36.64 15.19
CA ALA A 280 20.97 37.03 14.13
C ALA A 280 19.89 38.03 14.56
N ALA A 281 20.07 38.72 15.68
CA ALA A 281 19.18 39.80 16.12
C ALA A 281 19.58 41.15 15.49
N ALA A 282 19.63 41.22 14.16
CA ALA A 282 19.77 42.49 13.44
C ALA A 282 19.23 42.37 12.01
N ALA A 283 17.90 42.20 11.89
CA ALA A 283 17.05 42.72 10.81
C ALA A 283 15.68 42.00 10.84
N SER A 284 14.74 42.48 11.64
CA SER A 284 13.33 42.07 11.52
C SER A 284 12.38 43.23 11.80
N SER A 285 12.17 44.06 10.79
CA SER A 285 10.94 44.85 10.67
C SER A 285 10.42 44.73 9.23
N ALA A 286 9.64 43.68 8.97
CA ALA A 286 8.74 43.63 7.82
C ALA A 286 7.52 42.78 8.17
N SER A 287 6.36 43.38 7.90
CA SER A 287 5.00 42.99 8.23
C SER A 287 4.63 41.53 7.97
N ALA A 288 3.94 40.94 8.95
CA ALA A 288 3.19 39.70 8.81
C ALA A 288 1.97 39.91 7.89
N SER A 289 2.05 39.42 6.66
CA SER A 289 0.88 39.13 5.83
C SER A 289 0.65 37.63 5.80
N SER A 290 -0.49 37.19 6.32
CA SER A 290 -0.95 35.80 6.33
C SER A 290 -1.12 35.28 4.89
N PRO A 291 -0.41 34.22 4.45
CA PRO A 291 -0.69 33.62 3.16
C PRO A 291 -1.79 32.58 3.33
N SER A 292 -2.96 32.87 2.74
CA SER A 292 -4.01 31.88 2.52
C SER A 292 -3.41 30.62 1.88
N ARG A 293 -3.47 29.51 2.60
CA ARG A 293 -2.85 28.23 2.24
C ARG A 293 -3.65 27.52 1.15
N LYS A 294 -3.67 28.05 -0.08
CA LYS A 294 -4.01 27.24 -1.27
C LYS A 294 -2.76 26.48 -1.68
N ALA A 295 -2.45 25.42 -0.95
CA ALA A 295 -1.45 24.44 -1.37
C ALA A 295 -1.98 23.74 -2.63
N ARG A 296 -1.55 24.19 -3.82
CA ARG A 296 -1.68 23.41 -5.04
C ARG A 296 -0.82 22.16 -4.83
N SER A 297 -1.47 21.05 -4.50
CA SER A 297 -0.82 19.78 -4.23
C SER A 297 -0.01 19.32 -5.44
N ALA A 298 1.09 18.60 -5.19
CA ALA A 298 1.94 17.97 -6.23
C ALA A 298 1.11 17.14 -7.25
N TRP A 299 -0.08 16.69 -6.86
CA TRP A 299 -1.07 16.00 -7.67
C TRP A 299 -1.56 16.78 -8.90
N SER A 300 -1.69 18.10 -8.78
CA SER A 300 -2.13 18.95 -9.91
C SER A 300 -1.12 19.00 -11.07
N ARG A 301 0.12 18.55 -10.84
CA ARG A 301 1.17 18.47 -11.88
C ARG A 301 1.16 17.14 -12.64
N LEU A 302 0.61 16.08 -12.07
CA LEU A 302 0.58 14.74 -12.70
C LEU A 302 -0.50 14.63 -13.79
N PHE A 303 -1.53 15.47 -13.73
CA PHE A 303 -2.59 15.54 -14.72
C PHE A 303 -2.90 17.01 -15.04
N PRO A 304 -2.22 17.62 -16.03
CA PRO A 304 -2.75 18.83 -16.65
C PRO A 304 -4.18 18.55 -17.13
N ALA A 305 -5.06 19.55 -17.07
CA ALA A 305 -6.49 19.44 -17.36
C ALA A 305 -6.82 18.79 -18.73
N SER A 306 -5.84 18.65 -19.62
CA SER A 306 -5.94 17.99 -20.93
C SER A 306 -6.15 16.47 -20.88
N VAL A 307 -5.81 15.77 -19.78
CA VAL A 307 -6.03 14.31 -19.64
C VAL A 307 -7.42 13.97 -19.08
N LEU A 308 -8.16 15.00 -18.62
CA LEU A 308 -9.45 14.88 -17.94
C LEU A 308 -10.67 15.18 -18.84
N SER A 309 -10.47 15.39 -20.15
CA SER A 309 -11.61 15.50 -21.06
C SER A 309 -12.09 14.10 -21.48
N PRO A 310 -13.34 13.71 -21.21
CA PRO A 310 -13.96 12.63 -21.96
C PRO A 310 -13.80 12.96 -23.45
N ARG A 311 -13.43 11.98 -24.28
CA ARG A 311 -13.51 12.15 -25.74
C ARG A 311 -14.94 12.62 -26.04
N LYS A 312 -15.09 13.89 -26.44
CA LYS A 312 -16.36 14.37 -27.00
C LYS A 312 -16.69 13.41 -28.13
N LYS A 313 -17.83 12.72 -28.04
CA LYS A 313 -18.42 12.08 -29.21
C LYS A 313 -18.57 13.18 -30.25
N GLU A 314 -17.81 13.08 -31.34
CA GLU A 314 -18.09 13.83 -32.55
C GLU A 314 -19.52 13.43 -32.97
N LYS A 315 -20.45 14.36 -32.72
CA LYS A 315 -21.70 14.38 -33.47
C LYS A 315 -21.30 14.87 -34.86
N HIS A 316 -21.14 13.96 -35.81
CA HIS A 316 -21.39 14.29 -37.20
C HIS A 316 -22.75 13.73 -37.55
N CYS A 317 -23.70 14.66 -37.60
CA CYS A 317 -24.98 14.52 -38.24
C CYS A 317 -24.83 15.28 -39.57
N ALA A 318 -24.75 14.54 -40.66
CA ALA A 318 -25.19 14.90 -42.01
C ALA A 318 -25.21 13.59 -42.80
#